data_AF-A0AAE2XY66-F1
#
_entry.id   AF-A0AAE2XY66-F1
#
_cell.length_a   1.000
_cell.length_b   1.000
_cell.length_c   1.000
_cell.angle_alpha   90.00
_cell.angle_beta   90.00
_cell.angle_gamma   90.00
#
_symmetry.space_group_name_H-M   'P 1'
#
loop_
_entity.id
_entity.type
_entity.pdbx_description
1 polymer ?
#
loop_
_entity_poly.entity_id
_entity_poly.type
_entity_poly.pdbx_seq_one_letter_code
_entity_poly.pdbx_strand_id
1 'polypeptide(L)'
;MSVKVGDYILLIYDKNRRWLLKAEEGKIHHTHKGAVNFNDIIGKPYGTTVLSSTNHKFYVVKPTPMDLILKMQRTTQIIYPKDIGLILLNTGVVPGSRVVEAGTG
;
A
#
# COMPACT_ATOMS: atom_id res chain seq x y z
N MET A 1 9.43 -11.61 5.85
CA MET A 1 9.48 -10.21 6.32
C MET A 1 8.21 -9.94 7.11
N SER A 2 8.32 -9.52 8.37
CA SER A 2 7.18 -9.19 9.24
C SER A 2 6.75 -7.73 9.09
N VAL A 3 5.48 -7.46 9.38
CA VAL A 3 4.93 -6.09 9.45
C VAL A 3 5.41 -5.42 10.73
N LYS A 4 5.98 -4.23 10.61
CA LYS A 4 6.37 -3.38 11.73
C LYS A 4 5.48 -2.16 11.84
N VAL A 5 5.48 -1.53 13.02
CA VAL A 5 4.85 -0.22 13.21
C VAL A 5 5.51 0.78 12.25
N GLY A 6 4.68 1.56 11.56
CA GLY A 6 5.09 2.54 10.55
C GLY A 6 5.13 1.99 9.12
N ASP A 7 5.12 0.67 8.92
CA ASP A 7 5.11 0.08 7.59
C ASP A 7 3.77 0.35 6.88
N TYR A 8 3.84 0.56 5.56
CA TYR A 8 2.64 0.49 4.74
C TYR A 8 2.24 -0.97 4.54
N ILE A 9 0.95 -1.23 4.71
CA ILE A 9 0.28 -2.49 4.40
C ILE A 9 -0.77 -2.25 3.34
N LEU A 10 -0.98 -3.25 2.51
CA LEU A 10 -2.14 -3.32 1.66
C LEU A 10 -3.10 -4.37 2.22
N LEU A 11 -4.21 -3.91 2.77
CA LEU A 11 -5.27 -4.76 3.28
C LEU A 11 -6.21 -5.09 2.12
N ILE A 12 -6.39 -6.38 1.82
CA ILE A 12 -7.18 -6.87 0.69
C ILE A 12 -8.32 -7.71 1.20
N TYR A 13 -9.55 -7.36 0.83
CA TYR A 13 -10.71 -8.24 0.98
C TYR A 13 -10.98 -9.01 -0.33
N ASP A 14 -10.99 -8.29 -1.45
CA ASP A 14 -11.11 -8.86 -2.80
C ASP A 14 -10.44 -7.96 -3.84
N LYS A 15 -10.65 -8.26 -5.13
CA LYS A 15 -10.09 -7.54 -6.26
C LYS A 15 -10.34 -6.03 -6.22
N ASN A 16 -11.52 -5.60 -5.79
CA ASN A 16 -11.96 -4.20 -5.83
C ASN A 16 -11.73 -3.50 -4.49
N ARG A 17 -11.78 -4.26 -3.39
CA ARG A 17 -11.76 -3.75 -2.02
C ARG A 17 -10.39 -3.95 -1.41
N ARG A 18 -9.54 -2.96 -1.64
CA ARG A 18 -8.13 -2.92 -1.24
C ARG A 18 -7.81 -1.56 -0.63
N TRP A 19 -7.20 -1.53 0.55
CA TRP A 19 -6.87 -0.30 1.27
C TRP A 19 -5.38 -0.22 1.55
N LEU A 20 -4.77 0.90 1.17
CA LEU A 20 -3.40 1.21 1.56
C LEU A 20 -3.44 1.90 2.91
N LEU A 21 -2.85 1.28 3.92
CA LEU A 21 -2.92 1.71 5.32
C LEU A 21 -1.53 1.70 5.92
N LYS A 22 -1.30 2.57 6.90
CA LYS A 22 -0.06 2.58 7.68
C LYS A 22 -0.30 1.79 8.97
N ALA A 23 0.53 0.79 9.24
CA ALA A 23 0.46 -0.01 10.45
C ALA A 23 0.80 0.85 11.66
N GLU A 24 -0.18 1.04 12.54
CA GLU A 24 -0.09 1.87 13.74
C GLU A 24 -0.69 1.05 14.89
N GLU A 25 -0.02 1.08 16.04
CA GLU A 25 -0.44 0.32 17.22
C GLU A 25 -1.77 0.87 17.78
N GLY A 26 -2.65 -0.03 18.21
CA GLY A 26 -3.98 0.32 18.72
C GLY A 26 -4.98 0.81 17.65
N LYS A 27 -4.55 0.95 16.39
CA LYS A 27 -5.43 1.41 15.31
C LYS A 27 -6.40 0.32 14.89
N ILE A 28 -7.63 0.74 14.63
CA ILE A 28 -8.69 -0.10 14.08
C ILE A 28 -9.14 0.48 12.75
N HIS A 29 -9.16 -0.35 11.71
CA HIS A 29 -9.68 0.05 10.40
C HIS A 29 -11.09 -0.50 10.19
N HIS A 30 -12.06 0.40 10.03
CA HIS A 30 -13.45 0.02 9.80
C HIS A 30 -13.75 -0.17 8.32
N THR A 31 -14.39 -1.29 8.01
CA THR A 31 -14.89 -1.61 6.66
C THR A 31 -16.37 -1.98 6.73
N HIS A 32 -17.03 -2.07 5.57
CA HIS A 32 -18.37 -2.64 5.43
C HIS A 32 -18.44 -4.14 5.79
N LYS A 33 -17.31 -4.82 6.00
CA LYS A 33 -17.21 -6.21 6.48
C LYS A 33 -16.68 -6.28 7.91
N GLY A 34 -16.91 -5.25 8.72
CA GLY A 34 -16.45 -5.20 10.10
C GLY A 34 -15.08 -4.53 10.25
N ALA A 35 -14.61 -4.49 11.49
CA ALA A 35 -13.40 -3.79 11.88
C ALA A 35 -12.19 -4.73 11.89
N VAL A 36 -11.03 -4.26 11.46
CA VAL A 36 -9.76 -4.99 11.49
C VAL A 36 -8.82 -4.29 12.47
N ASN A 37 -8.40 -4.98 13.52
CA ASN A 37 -7.46 -4.45 14.52
C ASN A 37 -6.01 -4.64 14.04
N PHE A 38 -5.22 -3.57 14.05
CA PHE A 38 -3.85 -3.62 13.56
C PHE A 38 -2.89 -4.33 14.51
N ASN A 39 -3.25 -4.48 15.77
CA ASN A 39 -2.50 -5.33 16.71
C ASN A 39 -2.50 -6.80 16.26
N ASP A 40 -3.52 -7.23 15.50
CA ASP A 40 -3.57 -8.57 14.91
C ASP A 40 -2.68 -8.70 13.66
N ILE A 41 -2.10 -7.61 13.18
CA ILE A 41 -1.29 -7.55 11.96
C ILE A 41 0.19 -7.35 12.29
N ILE A 42 0.49 -6.42 13.21
CA ILE A 42 1.86 -6.07 13.60
C ILE A 42 2.57 -7.32 14.15
N GLY A 43 3.83 -7.50 13.73
CA GLY A 43 4.64 -8.67 14.07
C GLY A 43 4.41 -9.90 13.18
N LYS A 44 3.26 -10.00 12.48
CA LYS A 44 2.98 -11.12 11.57
C LYS A 44 3.69 -10.95 10.21
N PRO A 45 3.99 -12.05 9.50
CA PRO A 45 4.56 -11.96 8.16
C PRO A 45 3.57 -11.35 7.16
N TYR A 46 4.06 -10.57 6.21
CA TYR A 46 3.29 -10.23 5.02
C TYR A 46 2.82 -11.50 4.29
N GLY A 47 1.62 -11.45 3.71
CA GLY A 47 0.88 -12.59 3.16
C GLY A 47 -0.07 -13.26 4.16
N THR A 48 0.00 -12.89 5.43
CA THR A 48 -0.90 -13.43 6.46
C THR A 48 -2.36 -13.02 6.23
N THR A 49 -3.27 -13.90 6.65
CA THR A 49 -4.71 -13.59 6.73
C THR A 49 -5.10 -13.15 8.14
N VAL A 50 -5.91 -12.11 8.24
CA VAL A 50 -6.54 -11.66 9.48
C VAL A 50 -8.06 -11.67 9.32
N LEU A 51 -8.77 -11.71 10.45
CA LEU A 51 -10.23 -11.70 10.49
C LEU A 51 -10.72 -10.33 10.92
N SER A 52 -11.83 -9.88 10.34
CA SER A 52 -12.56 -8.75 10.88
C SER A 52 -13.39 -9.15 12.09
N SER A 53 -13.95 -8.14 12.77
CA SER A 53 -14.93 -8.31 13.86
C SER A 53 -16.18 -9.10 13.48
N THR A 54 -16.44 -9.32 12.18
CA THR A 54 -17.54 -10.17 11.68
C THR A 54 -17.05 -11.42 10.97
N ASN A 55 -15.84 -11.88 11.32
CA ASN A 55 -15.23 -13.13 10.85
C ASN A 55 -14.97 -13.22 9.33
N HIS A 56 -14.90 -12.08 8.65
CA HIS A 56 -14.51 -12.04 7.24
C HIS A 56 -12.98 -12.03 7.11
N LYS A 57 -12.45 -12.80 6.17
CA LYS A 57 -11.00 -12.91 5.92
C LYS A 57 -10.48 -11.72 5.12
N PHE A 58 -9.34 -11.18 5.54
CA PHE A 58 -8.57 -10.17 4.84
C PHE A 58 -7.12 -10.62 4.70
N TYR A 59 -6.50 -10.30 3.57
CA TYR A 59 -5.08 -10.54 3.33
C TYR A 59 -4.28 -9.28 3.61
N VAL A 60 -3.19 -9.42 4.36
CA VAL A 60 -2.24 -8.34 4.60
C VAL A 60 -1.03 -8.56 3.72
N VAL A 61 -0.86 -7.76 2.68
CA VAL A 61 0.28 -7.89 1.75
C VAL A 61 1.13 -6.64 1.73
N LYS A 62 2.38 -6.78 1.28
CA LYS A 62 3.27 -5.64 1.11
C LYS A 62 2.81 -4.86 -0.14
N PRO A 63 2.56 -3.55 -0.05
CA PRO A 63 2.16 -2.77 -1.21
C PRO A 63 3.31 -2.71 -2.22
N THR A 64 2.96 -2.81 -3.50
CA THR A 64 3.88 -2.51 -4.60
C THR A 64 4.02 -0.99 -4.76
N PRO A 65 5.07 -0.51 -5.47
CA PRO A 65 5.14 0.91 -5.85
C PRO A 65 3.88 1.40 -6.56
N MET A 66 3.25 0.55 -7.38
CA MET A 66 2.01 0.88 -8.07
C MET A 66 0.83 1.00 -7.10
N ASP A 67 0.74 0.15 -6.08
CA ASP A 67 -0.28 0.30 -5.03
C ASP A 67 -0.09 1.63 -4.28
N LEU A 68 1.15 2.02 -3.99
CA LEU A 68 1.47 3.31 -3.34
C LEU A 68 1.01 4.49 -4.21
N ILE A 69 1.42 4.52 -5.49
CA ILE A 69 1.04 5.59 -6.44
C ILE A 69 -0.49 5.68 -6.61
N LEU A 70 -1.17 4.53 -6.72
CA LEU A 70 -2.59 4.51 -7.01
C LEU A 70 -3.49 4.78 -5.79
N LYS A 71 -3.01 4.54 -4.57
CA LYS A 71 -3.84 4.62 -3.34
C LYS A 71 -3.37 5.65 -2.32
N MET A 72 -2.22 6.27 -2.49
CA MET A 72 -1.83 7.39 -1.64
C MET A 72 -2.87 8.52 -1.72
N GLN A 73 -3.04 9.24 -0.61
CA GLN A 73 -3.81 10.47 -0.64
C GLN A 73 -3.13 11.47 -1.56
N ARG A 74 -3.92 12.09 -2.44
CA ARG A 74 -3.41 12.98 -3.48
C ARG A 74 -3.83 14.40 -3.16
N THR A 75 -2.85 15.30 -3.14
CA THR A 75 -3.06 16.75 -3.11
C THR A 75 -3.03 17.37 -4.51
N THR A 76 -2.52 16.61 -5.48
CA THR A 76 -2.08 17.05 -6.80
C THR A 76 -2.41 15.95 -7.83
N GLN A 77 -2.35 16.31 -9.11
CA GLN A 77 -2.50 15.35 -10.19
C GLN A 77 -1.20 14.56 -10.37
N ILE A 78 -1.31 13.23 -10.39
CA ILE A 78 -0.15 12.33 -10.49
C ILE A 78 0.08 11.84 -11.92
N ILE A 79 1.30 11.37 -12.19
CA ILE A 79 1.63 10.56 -13.38
C ILE A 79 1.17 9.12 -13.15
N TYR A 80 0.44 8.54 -14.10
CA TYR A 80 -0.07 7.17 -13.99
C TYR A 80 0.95 6.14 -14.50
N PRO A 81 0.86 4.86 -14.09
CA PRO A 81 1.84 3.82 -14.41
C PRO A 81 2.20 3.69 -15.89
N LYS A 82 1.24 3.93 -16.79
CA LYS A 82 1.48 3.89 -18.24
C LYS A 82 2.52 4.92 -18.68
N ASP A 83 2.46 6.13 -18.13
CA ASP A 83 3.31 7.25 -18.50
C ASP A 83 4.65 7.17 -17.75
N ILE A 84 4.63 6.73 -16.47
CA ILE A 84 5.85 6.46 -15.70
C ILE A 84 6.73 5.46 -16.45
N GLY A 85 6.15 4.35 -16.94
CA GLY A 85 6.89 3.35 -17.69
C GLY A 85 7.52 3.92 -18.96
N LEU A 86 6.76 4.72 -19.72
CA LEU A 86 7.26 5.35 -20.94
C LEU A 86 8.35 6.39 -20.67
N ILE A 87 8.23 7.19 -19.61
CA ILE A 87 9.25 8.15 -19.18
C ILE A 87 10.56 7.41 -18.84
N LEU A 88 10.48 6.35 -18.04
CA LEU A 88 11.67 5.57 -17.65
C LEU A 88 12.37 4.94 -18.86
N LEU A 89 11.60 4.40 -19.82
CA LEU A 89 12.16 3.82 -21.04
C LEU A 89 12.86 4.87 -21.92
N ASN A 90 12.23 6.03 -22.15
CA ASN A 90 12.80 7.08 -22.99
C ASN A 90 14.00 7.78 -22.35
N THR A 91 14.01 7.91 -21.03
CA THR A 91 15.10 8.57 -20.29
C THR A 91 16.28 7.65 -19.98
N GLY A 92 16.10 6.33 -20.13
CA GLY A 92 17.16 5.35 -19.88
C GLY A 92 17.60 5.27 -18.41
N VAL A 93 16.68 5.56 -17.48
CA VAL A 93 16.98 5.53 -16.04
C VAL A 93 17.27 4.09 -15.60
N VAL A 94 18.43 3.90 -14.96
CA VAL A 94 18.95 2.60 -14.49
C VAL A 94 19.55 2.73 -13.09
N PRO A 95 19.87 1.62 -12.40
CA PRO A 95 20.58 1.68 -11.12
C PRO A 95 21.87 2.50 -11.24
N GLY A 96 22.02 3.52 -10.40
CA GLY A 96 23.16 4.45 -10.41
C GLY A 96 22.92 5.76 -11.17
N SER A 97 21.83 5.90 -11.93
CA SER A 97 21.46 7.17 -12.55
C SER A 97 21.22 8.27 -11.50
N ARG A 98 21.72 9.48 -11.77
CA ARG A 98 21.36 10.70 -11.03
C ARG A 98 20.23 11.40 -11.78
N VAL A 99 19.05 11.49 -11.17
CA VAL A 99 17.84 12.05 -11.77
C VAL A 99 17.51 13.38 -11.12
N VAL A 100 17.09 14.36 -11.93
CA VAL A 100 16.54 15.63 -11.46
C VAL A 100 15.04 15.63 -11.77
N GLU A 101 14.22 15.92 -10.78
CA GLU A 101 12.77 16.04 -10.90
C GLU A 101 12.34 17.45 -10.46
N ALA A 102 11.51 18.09 -11.28
CA ALA A 102 10.79 19.30 -10.94
C ALA A 102 9.53 19.39 -11.81
N GLY A 103 8.31 19.55 -11.27
CA GLY A 103 7.92 19.63 -9.86
C GLY A 103 7.54 18.28 -9.23
N THR A 104 7.73 18.16 -7.92
CA THR A 104 7.47 16.92 -7.13
C THR A 104 5.99 16.57 -6.94
N GLY A 105 5.11 17.54 -7.20
CA GLY A 105 3.68 17.47 -6.91
C GLY A 105 3.03 16.15 -7.30
#